data_AF-A0A7W7HCV4-F1
#
_entry.id   AF-A0A7W7HCV4-F1
#
_cell.length_a   1.000
_cell.length_b   1.000
_cell.length_c   1.000
_cell.angle_alpha   90.00
_cell.angle_beta   90.00
_cell.angle_gamma   90.00
#
_symmetry.space_group_name_H-M   'P 1'
#
loop_
_entity.id
_entity.type
_entity.pdbx_description
1 polymer ?
#
loop_
_entity_poly.entity_id
_entity_poly.type
_entity_poly.pdbx_seq_one_letter_code
_entity_poly.pdbx_strand_id
1 'polypeptide(L)'
;MTGIVVAGCAALAAGLLILPAGRRRLSRPRSGRPGGRRTRVLLSVLAGLAVAGFIGGPWGVPLGVAAGLGTERFLRGREPAEVRQERAEALADLPLGADLLAAALQGGTSVDRSIAAVADALGGPLGDRLQRVARSLRLGASPPEAWAHLAGVPQSERLVAAAVRSSASGGALAGALERFAGDLRADRAVENEAAAQRASVLIVLPLGLCFLPAFVLAGLVPTMVAILRDVL
;
A
#
# COMPACT_ATOMS: atom_id res chain seq x y z
N MET A 1 8.58 42.11 9.72
CA MET A 1 7.24 41.49 9.96
C MET A 1 6.78 40.56 8.84
N THR A 2 7.34 40.64 7.63
CA THR A 2 7.01 39.76 6.48
C THR A 2 7.51 38.32 6.61
N GLY A 3 8.62 38.07 7.32
CA GLY A 3 9.19 36.72 7.48
C GLY A 3 8.35 35.75 8.32
N ILE A 4 7.54 36.26 9.25
CA ILE A 4 6.73 35.43 10.17
C ILE A 4 5.49 34.86 9.45
N VAL A 5 4.94 35.59 8.48
CA VAL A 5 3.76 35.16 7.70
C VAL A 5 4.13 34.12 6.62
N VAL A 6 5.34 34.22 6.07
CA VAL A 6 5.86 33.27 5.05
C VAL A 6 6.21 31.91 5.69
N ALA A 7 6.74 31.90 6.91
CA ALA A 7 7.01 30.66 7.65
C ALA A 7 5.72 29.93 8.06
N GLY A 8 4.64 30.66 8.38
CA GLY A 8 3.34 30.08 8.74
C GLY A 8 2.62 29.38 7.58
N CYS A 9 2.75 29.90 6.35
CA CYS A 9 2.10 29.30 5.17
C CYS A 9 2.81 28.04 4.65
N ALA A 10 4.15 27.95 4.81
CA ALA A 10 4.90 26.75 4.45
C ALA A 10 4.57 25.54 5.35
N ALA A 11 4.27 25.79 6.63
CA ALA A 11 3.88 24.75 7.59
C ALA A 11 2.47 24.18 7.30
N LEU A 12 1.52 25.01 6.86
CA LEU A 12 0.17 24.57 6.46
C LEU A 12 0.18 23.74 5.16
N ALA A 13 1.05 24.09 4.21
CA ALA A 13 1.22 23.34 2.96
C ALA A 13 1.87 21.95 3.19
N ALA A 14 2.85 21.87 4.10
CA ALA A 14 3.44 20.58 4.49
C ALA A 14 2.45 19.69 5.25
N GLY A 15 1.60 20.28 6.10
CA GLY A 15 0.55 19.56 6.84
C GLY A 15 -0.52 18.93 5.92
N LEU A 16 -0.88 19.59 4.82
CA LEU A 16 -1.88 19.08 3.87
C LEU A 16 -1.35 17.96 2.96
N LEU A 17 -0.02 17.91 2.73
CA LEU A 17 0.63 16.85 1.95
C LEU A 17 0.93 15.58 2.77
N ILE A 18 0.92 15.69 4.10
CA ILE A 18 1.21 14.56 5.01
C ILE A 18 -0.08 13.85 5.44
N LEU A 19 -1.28 14.40 5.22
CA LEU A 19 -2.53 13.69 5.49
C LEU A 19 -2.62 12.45 4.60
N PRO A 20 -2.42 11.24 5.16
CA PRO A 20 -2.67 10.03 4.42
C PRO A 20 -4.18 10.00 4.24
N ALA A 21 -4.65 10.14 3.01
CA ALA A 21 -6.06 9.96 2.67
C ALA A 21 -6.48 8.57 3.16
N GLY A 22 -7.04 8.54 4.37
CA GLY A 22 -7.44 7.34 5.08
C GLY A 22 -8.43 6.61 4.20
N ARG A 23 -7.98 5.49 3.64
CA ARG A 23 -8.82 4.58 2.86
C ARG A 23 -9.80 3.94 3.83
N ARG A 24 -10.88 4.66 4.13
CA ARG A 24 -12.07 4.06 4.73
C ARG A 24 -12.58 3.01 3.74
N ARG A 25 -12.39 1.76 4.14
CA ARG A 25 -12.92 0.55 3.55
C ARG A 25 -14.44 0.69 3.52
N LEU A 26 -14.97 1.17 2.40
CA LEU A 26 -16.38 1.09 2.08
C LEU A 26 -16.47 0.18 0.87
N SER A 27 -16.92 -1.04 1.13
CA SER A 27 -17.33 -2.02 0.14
C SER A 27 -18.32 -1.35 -0.81
N ARG A 28 -17.84 -0.93 -1.99
CA ARG A 28 -18.69 -0.28 -2.99
C ARG A 28 -19.06 -1.31 -4.06
N PRO A 29 -20.36 -1.53 -4.33
CA PRO A 29 -20.78 -2.38 -5.43
C PRO A 29 -20.29 -1.78 -6.75
N ARG A 30 -19.79 -2.67 -7.63
CA ARG A 30 -19.37 -2.39 -9.00
C ARG A 30 -20.51 -1.67 -9.74
N SER A 31 -20.36 -0.36 -9.95
CA SER A 31 -21.13 0.38 -10.95
C SER A 31 -20.14 0.94 -11.96
N GLY A 32 -20.29 0.51 -13.21
CA GLY A 32 -19.49 0.98 -14.33
C GLY A 32 -19.63 2.50 -14.48
N ARG A 33 -18.52 3.22 -14.31
CA ARG A 33 -18.42 4.62 -14.69
C ARG A 33 -17.30 4.78 -15.72
N PRO A 34 -17.60 4.96 -17.01
CA PRO A 34 -16.60 5.40 -17.97
C PRO A 34 -16.32 6.89 -17.68
N GLY A 35 -15.11 7.25 -17.26
CA GLY A 35 -14.76 8.67 -17.14
C GLY A 35 -13.56 9.07 -16.26
N GLY A 36 -12.93 8.15 -15.51
CA GLY A 36 -11.95 8.50 -14.48
C GLY A 36 -10.64 9.17 -14.94
N ARG A 37 -10.34 9.20 -16.25
CA ARG A 37 -9.13 9.87 -16.80
C ARG A 37 -9.34 11.37 -17.01
N ARG A 38 -10.50 11.77 -17.57
CA ARG A 38 -10.83 13.19 -17.80
C ARG A 38 -11.00 13.94 -16.50
N THR A 39 -11.68 13.34 -15.50
CA THR A 39 -11.89 13.97 -14.19
C THR A 39 -10.58 14.17 -13.41
N ARG A 40 -9.62 13.23 -13.54
CA ARG A 40 -8.30 13.34 -12.91
C ARG A 40 -7.43 14.45 -13.51
N VAL A 41 -7.45 14.60 -14.83
CA VAL A 41 -6.72 15.67 -15.53
C VAL A 41 -7.34 17.04 -15.22
N LEU A 42 -8.66 17.13 -15.15
CA LEU A 42 -9.36 18.36 -14.75
C LEU A 42 -9.02 18.80 -13.32
N LEU A 43 -8.95 17.84 -12.38
CA LEU A 43 -8.58 18.14 -10.99
C LEU A 43 -7.11 18.55 -10.83
N SER A 44 -6.17 17.95 -11.59
CA SER A 44 -4.76 18.36 -11.54
C SER A 44 -4.54 19.74 -12.16
N VAL A 45 -5.27 20.06 -13.23
CA VAL A 45 -5.21 21.39 -13.86
C VAL A 45 -5.82 22.45 -12.94
N LEU A 46 -6.96 22.19 -12.31
CA LEU A 46 -7.58 23.11 -11.33
C LEU A 46 -6.69 23.33 -10.09
N ALA A 47 -6.05 22.29 -9.57
CA ALA A 47 -5.11 22.41 -8.46
C ALA A 47 -3.86 23.20 -8.85
N GLY A 48 -3.31 22.98 -10.05
CA GLY A 48 -2.18 23.75 -10.58
C GLY A 48 -2.52 25.24 -10.80
N LEU A 49 -3.74 25.52 -11.26
CA LEU A 49 -4.23 26.89 -11.46
C LEU A 49 -4.44 27.63 -10.11
N ALA A 50 -4.96 26.93 -9.09
CA ALA A 50 -5.19 27.48 -7.77
C ALA A 50 -3.86 27.84 -7.06
N VAL A 51 -2.82 27.01 -7.19
CA VAL A 51 -1.49 27.29 -6.63
C VAL A 51 -0.79 28.43 -7.38
N ALA A 52 -0.93 28.48 -8.71
CA ALA A 52 -0.37 29.57 -9.51
C ALA A 52 -1.03 30.93 -9.22
N GLY A 53 -2.34 30.92 -8.94
CA GLY A 53 -3.10 32.12 -8.56
C GLY A 53 -2.79 32.65 -7.16
N PHE A 54 -2.42 31.78 -6.21
CA PHE A 54 -2.25 32.17 -4.80
C PHE A 54 -0.87 32.79 -4.49
N ILE A 55 0.15 32.51 -5.31
CA ILE A 55 1.55 32.95 -5.05
C ILE A 55 1.89 34.30 -5.72
N GLY A 56 1.07 34.82 -6.64
CA GLY A 56 1.15 36.21 -7.12
C GLY A 56 2.56 36.72 -7.41
N GLY A 57 3.25 36.15 -8.41
CA GLY A 57 4.60 36.58 -8.81
C GLY A 57 5.11 35.85 -10.06
N PRO A 58 6.20 36.34 -10.69
CA PRO A 58 6.72 35.82 -11.97
C PRO A 58 7.19 34.35 -11.89
N TRP A 59 7.41 33.82 -10.69
CA TRP A 59 7.80 32.42 -10.45
C TRP A 59 6.61 31.44 -10.34
N GLY A 60 5.36 31.94 -10.33
CA GLY A 60 4.16 31.09 -10.21
C GLY A 60 3.90 30.21 -11.45
N VAL A 61 4.24 30.71 -12.64
CA VAL A 61 4.07 29.98 -13.91
C VAL A 61 5.01 28.76 -14.02
N PRO A 62 6.33 28.88 -13.79
CA PRO A 62 7.22 27.71 -13.87
C PRO A 62 6.94 26.67 -12.79
N LEU A 63 6.57 27.08 -11.56
CA LEU A 63 6.20 26.16 -10.48
C LEU A 63 4.89 25.41 -10.76
N GLY A 64 3.89 26.07 -11.34
CA GLY A 64 2.64 25.44 -11.76
C GLY A 64 2.83 24.41 -12.87
N VAL A 65 3.67 24.72 -13.86
CA VAL A 65 4.02 23.79 -14.96
C VAL A 65 4.83 22.60 -14.44
N ALA A 66 5.80 22.83 -13.54
CA ALA A 66 6.57 21.75 -12.91
C ALA A 66 5.67 20.83 -12.06
N ALA A 67 4.71 21.39 -11.31
CA ALA A 67 3.74 20.62 -10.54
C ALA A 67 2.77 19.83 -11.44
N GLY A 68 2.31 20.41 -12.56
CA GLY A 68 1.45 19.75 -13.54
C GLY A 68 2.15 18.58 -14.26
N LEU A 69 3.38 18.80 -14.72
CA LEU A 69 4.18 17.74 -15.35
C LEU A 69 4.62 16.67 -14.34
N GLY A 70 4.94 17.08 -13.11
CA GLY A 70 5.26 16.18 -12.01
C GLY A 70 4.08 15.27 -11.64
N THR A 71 2.88 15.85 -11.54
CA THR A 71 1.66 15.09 -11.26
C THR A 71 1.28 14.18 -12.43
N GLU A 72 1.35 14.63 -13.68
CA GLU A 72 1.05 13.78 -14.83
C GLU A 72 2.05 12.62 -14.98
N ARG A 73 3.35 12.87 -14.80
CA ARG A 73 4.37 11.81 -14.86
C ARG A 73 4.25 10.83 -13.70
N PHE A 74 3.94 11.32 -12.50
CA PHE A 74 3.67 10.49 -11.32
C PHE A 74 2.38 9.66 -11.46
N LEU A 75 1.35 10.20 -12.11
CA LEU A 75 0.10 9.48 -12.40
C LEU A 75 0.24 8.49 -13.56
N ARG A 76 1.03 8.79 -14.60
CA ARG A 76 1.31 7.87 -15.72
C ARG A 76 2.17 6.67 -15.31
N GLY A 77 3.07 6.84 -14.34
CA GLY A 77 3.86 5.73 -13.79
C GLY A 77 3.09 4.81 -12.84
N ARG A 78 1.88 5.19 -12.43
CA ARG A 78 1.00 4.37 -11.60
C ARG A 78 0.22 3.42 -12.52
N GLU A 79 0.56 2.13 -12.50
CA GLU A 79 -0.25 1.03 -13.07
C GLU A 79 -1.76 1.31 -12.90
N PRO A 80 -2.60 0.99 -13.91
CA PRO A 80 -4.05 1.23 -13.84
C PRO A 80 -4.61 0.74 -12.50
N ALA A 81 -5.34 1.62 -11.82
CA ALA A 81 -5.78 1.41 -10.44
C ALA A 81 -6.59 0.12 -10.26
N GLU A 82 -7.27 -0.33 -11.32
CA GLU A 82 -8.03 -1.57 -11.39
C GLU A 82 -7.12 -2.80 -11.30
N VAL A 83 -6.04 -2.88 -12.08
CA VAL A 83 -5.08 -3.99 -12.04
C VAL A 83 -4.33 -4.04 -10.70
N ARG A 84 -4.01 -2.87 -10.13
CA ARG A 84 -3.40 -2.81 -8.79
C ARG A 84 -4.38 -3.27 -7.71
N GLN A 85 -5.65 -2.92 -7.85
CA GLN A 85 -6.67 -3.32 -6.89
C GLN A 85 -6.93 -4.83 -6.97
N GLU A 86 -7.05 -5.40 -8.16
CA GLU A 86 -7.19 -6.85 -8.35
C GLU A 86 -5.96 -7.62 -7.83
N ARG A 87 -4.74 -7.11 -8.06
CA ARG A 87 -3.52 -7.68 -7.48
C ARG A 87 -3.51 -7.58 -5.95
N ALA A 88 -3.97 -6.47 -5.39
CA ALA A 88 -4.03 -6.26 -3.95
C ALA A 88 -5.08 -7.15 -3.28
N GLU A 89 -6.22 -7.37 -3.93
CA GLU A 89 -7.27 -8.30 -3.50
C GLU A 89 -6.73 -9.74 -3.53
N ALA A 90 -6.11 -10.16 -4.65
CA ALA A 90 -5.48 -11.48 -4.75
C ALA A 90 -4.37 -11.70 -3.70
N LEU A 91 -3.60 -10.66 -3.38
CA LEU A 91 -2.59 -10.70 -2.32
C LEU A 91 -3.19 -10.83 -0.92
N ALA A 92 -4.28 -10.12 -0.65
CA ALA A 92 -4.93 -10.11 0.66
C ALA A 92 -5.48 -11.50 1.00
N ASP A 93 -6.03 -12.18 -0.01
CA ASP A 93 -6.70 -13.47 0.12
C ASP A 93 -5.74 -14.66 0.11
N LEU A 94 -4.48 -14.46 -0.31
CA LEU A 94 -3.49 -15.53 -0.48
C LEU A 94 -3.13 -16.27 0.83
N PRO A 95 -2.95 -15.60 1.99
CA PRO A 95 -2.72 -16.30 3.26
C PRO A 95 -3.94 -17.10 3.72
N LEU A 96 -5.14 -16.55 3.53
CA LEU A 96 -6.38 -17.24 3.86
C LEU A 96 -6.56 -18.47 2.96
N GLY A 97 -6.25 -18.35 1.67
CA GLY A 97 -6.26 -19.48 0.74
C GLY A 97 -5.25 -20.57 1.12
N ALA A 98 -4.03 -20.20 1.51
CA ALA A 98 -3.03 -21.15 1.97
C ALA A 98 -3.48 -21.90 3.24
N ASP A 99 -4.11 -21.20 4.19
CA ASP A 99 -4.67 -21.81 5.41
C ASP A 99 -5.81 -22.78 5.11
N LEU A 100 -6.75 -22.36 4.26
CA LEU A 100 -7.89 -23.21 3.89
C LEU A 100 -7.42 -24.45 3.11
N LEU A 101 -6.42 -24.31 2.23
CA LEU A 101 -5.82 -25.44 1.51
C LEU A 101 -5.10 -26.39 2.48
N ALA A 102 -4.32 -25.85 3.42
CA ALA A 102 -3.65 -26.65 4.43
C ALA A 102 -4.66 -27.45 5.28
N ALA A 103 -5.71 -26.79 5.76
CA ALA A 103 -6.77 -27.42 6.56
C ALA A 103 -7.53 -28.49 5.76
N ALA A 104 -7.87 -28.23 4.49
CA ALA A 104 -8.55 -29.21 3.64
C ALA A 104 -7.67 -30.44 3.40
N LEU A 105 -6.40 -30.26 3.06
CA LEU A 105 -5.46 -31.36 2.82
C LEU A 105 -5.20 -32.20 4.09
N GLN A 106 -5.14 -31.58 5.26
CA GLN A 106 -5.06 -32.30 6.54
C GLN A 106 -6.31 -33.12 6.83
N GLY A 107 -7.48 -32.67 6.37
CA GLY A 107 -8.72 -33.43 6.38
C GLY A 107 -8.72 -34.65 5.45
N GLY A 108 -7.64 -34.88 4.68
CA GLY A 108 -7.47 -36.05 3.83
C GLY A 108 -8.14 -35.94 2.45
N THR A 109 -8.60 -34.75 2.05
CA THR A 109 -9.15 -34.55 0.70
C THR A 109 -8.04 -34.53 -0.35
N SER A 110 -8.34 -35.00 -1.57
CA SER A 110 -7.38 -34.95 -2.67
C SER A 110 -7.02 -33.51 -3.04
N VAL A 111 -5.82 -33.31 -3.57
CA VAL A 111 -5.27 -31.98 -3.88
C VAL A 111 -6.17 -31.19 -4.83
N ASP A 112 -6.66 -31.82 -5.88
CA ASP A 112 -7.54 -31.20 -6.87
C ASP A 112 -8.89 -30.77 -6.27
N ARG A 113 -9.47 -31.59 -5.39
CA ARG A 113 -10.75 -31.31 -4.73
C ARG A 113 -10.61 -30.23 -3.68
N SER A 114 -9.50 -30.24 -2.94
CA SER A 114 -9.14 -29.20 -1.98
C SER A 114 -8.96 -27.84 -2.67
N ILE A 115 -8.22 -27.81 -3.78
CA ILE A 115 -8.00 -26.57 -4.54
C ILE A 115 -9.31 -26.04 -5.14
N ALA A 116 -10.15 -26.90 -5.70
CA ALA A 116 -11.46 -26.47 -6.20
C ALA A 116 -12.36 -25.91 -5.10
N ALA A 117 -12.43 -26.57 -3.94
CA ALA A 117 -13.24 -26.10 -2.81
C ALA A 117 -12.78 -24.73 -2.28
N VAL A 118 -11.45 -24.53 -2.18
CA VAL A 118 -10.90 -23.23 -1.75
C VAL A 118 -11.07 -22.16 -2.83
N ALA A 119 -10.96 -22.52 -4.11
CA ALA A 119 -11.22 -21.60 -5.22
C ALA A 119 -12.66 -21.07 -5.19
N ASP A 120 -13.63 -21.94 -4.98
CA ASP A 120 -15.05 -21.58 -4.87
C ASP A 120 -15.33 -20.74 -3.61
N ALA A 121 -14.65 -21.03 -2.49
CA ALA A 121 -14.80 -20.29 -1.24
C ALA A 121 -14.22 -18.87 -1.29
N LEU A 122 -13.06 -18.68 -1.94
CA LEU A 122 -12.42 -17.36 -2.07
C LEU A 122 -13.08 -16.50 -3.14
N GLY A 123 -13.39 -17.09 -4.30
CA GLY A 123 -13.78 -16.35 -5.50
C GLY A 123 -12.73 -15.33 -5.93
N GLY A 124 -13.18 -14.33 -6.70
CA GLY A 124 -12.34 -13.22 -7.15
C GLY A 124 -11.12 -13.65 -8.00
N PRO A 125 -10.13 -12.76 -8.18
CA PRO A 125 -9.00 -13.01 -9.08
C PRO A 125 -8.11 -14.19 -8.66
N LEU A 126 -8.03 -14.49 -7.35
CA LEU A 126 -7.28 -15.61 -6.82
C LEU A 126 -8.04 -16.93 -6.97
N GLY A 127 -9.34 -16.95 -6.64
CA GLY A 127 -10.20 -18.11 -6.83
C GLY A 127 -10.24 -18.55 -8.30
N ASP A 128 -10.38 -17.61 -9.24
CA ASP A 128 -10.36 -17.90 -10.68
C ASP A 128 -9.05 -18.59 -11.13
N ARG A 129 -7.91 -18.21 -10.54
CA ARG A 129 -6.60 -18.83 -10.82
C ARG A 129 -6.52 -20.22 -10.21
N LEU A 130 -6.91 -20.37 -8.95
CA LEU A 130 -6.95 -21.67 -8.27
C LEU A 130 -7.89 -22.65 -8.98
N GLN A 131 -9.01 -22.18 -9.52
CA GLN A 131 -9.92 -23.01 -10.29
C GLN A 131 -9.28 -23.53 -11.58
N ARG A 132 -8.41 -22.74 -12.21
CA ARG A 132 -7.59 -23.21 -13.34
C ARG A 132 -6.58 -24.26 -12.91
N VAL A 133 -5.90 -24.08 -11.77
CA VAL A 133 -4.98 -25.08 -11.19
C VAL A 133 -5.71 -26.39 -10.91
N ALA A 134 -6.88 -26.33 -10.25
CA ALA A 134 -7.69 -27.51 -9.94
C ALA A 134 -8.09 -28.26 -11.22
N ARG A 135 -8.56 -27.52 -12.23
CA ARG A 135 -8.96 -28.10 -13.51
C ARG A 135 -7.78 -28.74 -14.25
N SER A 136 -6.61 -28.10 -14.29
CA SER A 136 -5.43 -28.67 -14.93
C SER A 136 -4.96 -29.95 -14.23
N LEU A 137 -4.97 -29.98 -12.89
CA LEU A 137 -4.62 -31.19 -12.14
C LEU A 137 -5.63 -32.33 -12.40
N ARG A 138 -6.93 -32.03 -12.51
CA ARG A 138 -7.96 -33.03 -12.86
C ARG A 138 -7.79 -33.58 -14.27
N LEU A 139 -7.26 -32.78 -15.19
CA LEU A 139 -6.95 -33.19 -16.56
C LEU A 139 -5.61 -33.95 -16.66
N GLY A 140 -4.92 -34.17 -15.54
CA GLY A 140 -3.64 -34.88 -15.50
C GLY A 140 -2.42 -34.04 -15.89
N ALA A 141 -2.54 -32.70 -15.89
CA ALA A 141 -1.39 -31.83 -16.11
C ALA A 141 -0.32 -32.06 -15.04
N SER A 142 0.95 -31.90 -15.40
CA SER A 142 2.02 -32.02 -14.42
C SER A 142 1.90 -30.90 -13.36
N PRO A 143 2.31 -31.13 -12.11
CA PRO A 143 2.29 -30.10 -11.07
C PRO A 143 2.91 -28.75 -11.50
N PRO A 144 4.11 -28.69 -12.12
CA PRO A 144 4.67 -27.41 -12.56
C PRO A 144 3.79 -26.68 -13.59
N GLU A 145 3.15 -27.39 -14.52
CA GLU A 145 2.22 -26.79 -15.49
C GLU A 145 0.94 -26.30 -14.81
N ALA A 146 0.37 -27.10 -13.91
CA ALA A 146 -0.85 -26.74 -13.21
C ALA A 146 -0.66 -25.48 -12.35
N TRP A 147 0.40 -25.45 -11.56
CA TRP A 147 0.70 -24.32 -10.66
C TRP A 147 1.18 -23.07 -11.42
N ALA A 148 1.59 -23.18 -12.69
CA ALA A 148 1.94 -22.02 -13.52
C ALA A 148 0.75 -21.07 -13.73
N HIS A 149 -0.50 -21.54 -13.58
CA HIS A 149 -1.68 -20.67 -13.63
C HIS A 149 -1.75 -19.63 -12.50
N LEU A 150 -0.95 -19.79 -11.44
CA LEU A 150 -0.79 -18.80 -10.38
C LEU A 150 0.25 -17.71 -10.71
N ALA A 151 0.98 -17.82 -11.83
CA ALA A 151 2.02 -16.86 -12.21
C ALA A 151 1.48 -15.42 -12.26
N GLY A 152 2.29 -14.48 -11.78
CA GLY A 152 1.94 -13.05 -11.74
C GLY A 152 1.01 -12.65 -10.60
N VAL A 153 0.66 -13.56 -9.67
CA VAL A 153 0.23 -13.16 -8.33
C VAL A 153 1.50 -12.83 -7.52
N PRO A 154 1.59 -11.67 -6.85
CA PRO A 154 2.76 -11.37 -6.06
C PRO A 154 2.95 -12.41 -4.95
N GLN A 155 4.19 -12.75 -4.59
CA GLN A 155 4.56 -13.79 -3.60
C GLN A 155 4.17 -15.24 -3.97
N SER A 156 3.55 -15.49 -5.14
CA SER A 156 3.16 -16.85 -5.55
C SER A 156 4.34 -17.76 -5.90
N GLU A 157 5.50 -17.22 -6.22
CA GLU A 157 6.67 -18.01 -6.63
C GLU A 157 7.12 -18.97 -5.53
N ARG A 158 7.14 -18.50 -4.27
CA ARG A 158 7.47 -19.33 -3.10
C ARG A 158 6.45 -20.43 -2.90
N LEU A 159 5.17 -20.10 -3.04
CA LEU A 159 4.06 -21.05 -2.96
C LEU A 159 4.15 -22.12 -4.06
N VAL A 160 4.30 -21.71 -5.33
CA VAL A 160 4.40 -22.60 -6.49
C VAL A 160 5.61 -23.53 -6.33
N ALA A 161 6.77 -23.00 -5.94
CA ALA A 161 7.96 -23.81 -5.73
C ALA A 161 7.77 -24.83 -4.59
N ALA A 162 7.13 -24.42 -3.49
CA ALA A 162 6.81 -25.32 -2.38
C ALA A 162 5.80 -26.40 -2.82
N ALA A 163 4.78 -26.03 -3.59
CA ALA A 163 3.74 -26.93 -4.06
C ALA A 163 4.26 -27.95 -5.08
N VAL A 164 5.14 -27.53 -5.99
CA VAL A 164 5.79 -28.44 -6.96
C VAL A 164 6.73 -29.42 -6.26
N ARG A 165 7.50 -28.98 -5.25
CA ARG A 165 8.36 -29.90 -4.48
C ARG A 165 7.59 -30.91 -3.63
N SER A 166 6.38 -30.55 -3.22
CA SER A 166 5.54 -31.37 -2.33
C SER A 166 4.40 -32.09 -3.07
N SER A 167 4.33 -31.99 -4.40
CA SER A 167 3.21 -32.50 -5.20
C SER A 167 3.04 -34.02 -5.15
N ALA A 168 4.07 -34.76 -4.75
CA ALA A 168 4.03 -36.21 -4.62
C ALA A 168 3.18 -36.69 -3.42
N SER A 169 2.91 -35.82 -2.44
CA SER A 169 2.13 -36.18 -1.25
C SER A 169 1.25 -35.02 -0.77
N GLY A 170 -0.06 -35.26 -0.65
CA GLY A 170 -1.00 -34.28 -0.12
C GLY A 170 -0.65 -33.81 1.30
N GLY A 171 -0.10 -34.70 2.14
CA GLY A 171 0.37 -34.34 3.48
C GLY A 171 1.64 -33.47 3.47
N ALA A 172 2.57 -33.75 2.54
CA ALA A 172 3.74 -32.89 2.35
C ALA A 172 3.34 -31.49 1.85
N LEU A 173 2.34 -31.43 0.97
CA LEU A 173 1.77 -30.18 0.47
C LEU A 173 1.07 -29.40 1.58
N ALA A 174 0.30 -30.08 2.44
CA ALA A 174 -0.35 -29.47 3.60
C ALA A 174 0.67 -28.79 4.51
N GLY A 175 1.74 -29.49 4.91
CA GLY A 175 2.78 -28.92 5.76
C GLY A 175 3.57 -27.79 5.07
N ALA A 176 3.70 -27.82 3.74
CA ALA A 176 4.32 -26.73 2.99
C ALA A 176 3.45 -25.47 2.99
N LEU A 177 2.14 -25.62 2.85
CA LEU A 177 1.16 -24.54 2.90
C LEU A 177 1.04 -23.94 4.30
N GLU A 178 1.09 -24.74 5.36
CA GLU A 178 1.12 -24.24 6.75
C GLU A 178 2.33 -23.35 7.02
N ARG A 179 3.53 -23.82 6.62
CA ARG A 179 4.76 -23.02 6.76
C ARG A 179 4.65 -21.71 5.99
N PHE A 180 4.17 -21.79 4.76
CA PHE A 180 3.98 -20.60 3.93
C PHE A 180 2.96 -19.62 4.52
N ALA A 181 1.85 -20.10 5.07
CA ALA A 181 0.89 -19.26 5.79
C ALA A 181 1.49 -18.68 7.08
N GLY A 182 2.32 -19.43 7.79
CA GLY A 182 3.12 -18.97 8.92
C GLY A 182 4.05 -17.81 8.54
N ASP A 183 4.81 -17.97 7.46
CA ASP A 183 5.72 -16.94 6.94
C ASP A 183 4.95 -15.64 6.61
N LEU A 184 3.78 -15.75 5.95
CA LEU A 184 2.97 -14.59 5.61
C LEU A 184 2.39 -13.88 6.84
N ARG A 185 2.05 -14.62 7.91
CA ARG A 185 1.63 -14.02 9.18
C ARG A 185 2.78 -13.31 9.88
N ALA A 186 3.98 -13.90 9.86
CA ALA A 186 5.18 -13.30 10.41
C ALA A 186 5.53 -11.99 9.67
N ASP A 187 5.50 -12.01 8.33
CA ASP A 187 5.72 -10.82 7.50
C ASP A 187 4.71 -9.71 7.84
N ARG A 188 3.42 -10.05 7.98
CA ARG A 188 2.37 -9.10 8.39
C ARG A 188 2.62 -8.53 9.80
N ALA A 189 3.09 -9.34 10.73
CA ALA A 189 3.41 -8.88 12.08
C ALA A 189 4.56 -7.86 12.05
N VAL A 190 5.61 -8.11 11.27
CA VAL A 190 6.73 -7.19 11.07
C VAL A 190 6.27 -5.88 10.43
N GLU A 191 5.42 -5.93 9.41
CA GLU A 191 4.86 -4.73 8.77
C GLU A 191 4.02 -3.89 9.76
N ASN A 192 3.22 -4.54 10.60
CA ASN A 192 2.41 -3.87 11.61
C ASN A 192 3.29 -3.22 12.69
N GLU A 193 4.34 -3.89 13.14
CA GLU A 193 5.29 -3.34 14.10
C GLU A 193 6.03 -2.13 13.52
N ALA A 194 6.51 -2.23 12.27
CA ALA A 194 7.14 -1.11 11.58
C ALA A 194 6.18 0.08 11.39
N ALA A 195 4.89 -0.19 11.11
CA ALA A 195 3.87 0.86 11.01
C ALA A 195 3.61 1.53 12.37
N ALA A 196 3.57 0.76 13.46
CA ALA A 196 3.42 1.28 14.82
C ALA A 196 4.60 2.18 15.22
N GLN A 197 5.84 1.75 14.95
CA GLN A 197 7.04 2.55 15.21
C GLN A 197 7.03 3.87 14.43
N ARG A 198 6.63 3.84 13.15
CA ARG A 198 6.50 5.05 12.33
C ARG A 198 5.42 5.99 12.86
N ALA A 199 4.30 5.46 13.35
CA ALA A 199 3.25 6.27 13.95
C ALA A 199 3.76 7.01 15.19
N SER A 200 4.56 6.36 16.04
CA SER A 200 5.18 6.98 17.21
C SER A 200 6.07 8.17 16.82
N VAL A 201 6.92 8.00 15.80
CA VAL A 201 7.77 9.09 15.29
C VAL A 201 6.92 10.24 14.73
N LEU A 202 5.88 9.93 13.96
CA LEU A 202 4.99 10.92 13.36
C LEU A 202 4.19 11.71 14.40
N ILE A 203 3.92 11.15 15.58
CA ILE A 203 3.24 11.85 16.68
C ILE A 203 4.20 12.79 17.42
N VAL A 204 5.43 12.35 17.67
CA VAL A 204 6.43 13.16 18.40
C VAL A 204 6.98 14.31 17.55
N LEU A 205 7.09 14.11 16.23
CA LEU A 205 7.61 15.12 15.29
C LEU A 205 6.87 16.49 15.35
N PRO A 206 5.53 16.59 15.26
CA PRO A 206 4.83 17.86 15.37
C PRO A 206 4.96 18.48 16.75
N LEU A 207 4.98 17.68 17.82
CA LEU A 207 5.23 18.14 19.19
C LEU A 207 6.61 18.79 19.33
N GLY A 208 7.66 18.15 18.83
CA GLY A 208 9.02 18.70 18.83
C GLY A 208 9.13 19.97 17.97
N LEU A 209 8.49 19.98 16.80
CA LEU A 209 8.49 21.12 15.89
C LEU A 209 7.75 22.34 16.48
N CYS A 210 6.69 22.12 17.27
CA CYS A 210 5.99 23.20 17.97
C CYS A 210 6.70 23.65 19.24
N PHE A 211 7.37 22.75 19.95
CA PHE A 211 8.06 23.06 21.21
C PHE A 211 9.35 23.85 20.99
N LEU A 212 10.14 23.53 19.96
CA LEU A 212 11.40 24.20 19.65
C LEU A 212 11.28 25.73 19.50
N PRO A 213 10.37 26.29 18.68
CA PRO A 213 10.23 27.74 18.56
C PRO A 213 9.72 28.39 19.86
N ALA A 214 8.83 27.72 20.60
CA ALA A 214 8.36 28.22 21.89
C ALA A 214 9.50 28.29 22.92
N PHE A 215 10.36 27.27 22.98
CA PHE A 215 11.52 27.23 23.87
C PHE A 215 12.55 28.32 23.55
N VAL A 216 12.83 28.56 22.27
CA VAL A 216 13.75 29.63 21.84
C VAL A 216 13.23 31.00 22.27
N LEU A 217 11.94 31.28 22.01
CA LEU A 217 11.34 32.58 22.33
C LEU A 217 11.16 32.82 23.83
N ALA A 218 10.73 31.79 24.58
CA ALA A 218 10.41 31.92 26.00
C ALA A 218 11.62 31.72 26.93
N GLY A 219 12.59 30.88 26.53
CA GLY A 219 13.74 30.52 27.36
C GLY A 219 15.04 31.14 26.84
N LEU A 220 15.47 30.74 25.64
CA LEU A 220 16.82 31.05 25.14
C LEU A 220 17.05 32.55 24.92
N VAL A 221 16.11 33.25 24.26
CA VAL A 221 16.25 34.67 23.91
C VAL A 221 16.37 35.56 25.17
N PRO A 222 15.47 35.47 26.17
CA PRO A 222 15.61 36.26 27.40
C PRO A 222 16.93 36.01 28.13
N THR A 223 17.36 34.75 28.24
CA THR A 223 18.61 34.39 28.92
C THR A 223 19.84 34.97 28.22
N MET A 224 19.89 34.88 26.89
CA MET A 224 21.00 35.46 26.12
C MET A 224 21.05 36.98 26.24
N VAL A 225 19.90 37.65 26.27
CA VAL A 225 19.83 39.11 26.48
C VAL A 225 20.30 39.51 27.88
N ALA A 226 19.95 38.74 28.91
CA ALA A 226 20.39 39.00 30.28
C ALA A 226 21.91 38.91 30.42
N ILE A 227 22.53 37.85 29.87
CA ILE A 227 23.98 37.66 29.92
C ILE A 227 24.72 38.75 29.14
N LEU A 228 24.22 39.11 27.94
CA LEU A 228 24.84 40.18 27.15
C LEU A 228 24.85 41.52 27.89
N ARG A 229 23.83 41.80 28.70
CA ARG A 229 23.74 43.03 29.50
C ARG A 229 24.68 43.02 30.71
N ASP A 230 25.00 41.85 31.25
CA ASP A 230 25.90 41.73 32.40
C ASP A 230 27.39 41.88 32.00
N VAL A 231 27.70 41.64 30.72
CA VAL A 231 29.08 41.66 30.19
C VAL A 231 29.45 43.00 29.52
N LEU A 232 28.46 43.79 29.06
CA LEU A 232 28.63 45.09 28.39
C LEU A 232 28.41 46.26 29.36
#